data_AF-A0A9P0TMT2-F1
#
_entry.id   AF-A0A9P0TMT2-F1
#
_cell.length_a   1.000
_cell.length_b   1.000
_cell.length_c   1.000
_cell.angle_alpha   90.00
_cell.angle_beta   90.00
_cell.angle_gamma   90.00
#
_symmetry.space_group_name_H-M   'P 1'
#
loop_
_entity.id
_entity.type
_entity.pdbx_description
1 polymer ?
#
loop_
_entity_poly.entity_id
_entity_poly.type
_entity_poly.pdbx_seq_one_letter_code
_entity_poly.pdbx_strand_id
1 'polypeptide(L)'
;MQATVSLGKDVIQTISKFLGDGILPLNTRRFLSPMQEDKITEMVKMSLLCRDLGFCQGELRKFIDEFVIMQAKGIENILTTLVPKIFNRDIYDQQLKHILGQVRFILKEESLSDKDEINIWFDTVKKISAKFQEMALQCLSQLSNIVYDIDKTIYQKLLLANVIIEMKYLLKLCAINNICVKSYECSTSLNSLLEHLITMKDEKARLFIKYVYEALYKTHFFSSLTETTAHEFQVILNDMAYSSNVPTQEILSVVQKIVGARVKFVTDNTDEKLSLDSLLLHEILSDLDNIYCGKSNPFAEFLNQFFIWIVRDGDFGLSKHIRELLTEIGKDLSNTPKELFDKLSREVRLFLEMTVDPE
;
A
#
# COMPACT_ATOMS: atom_id res chain seq x y z
N MET A 1 -11.75 1.29 22.97
CA MET A 1 -10.62 0.34 22.77
C MET A 1 -11.04 -1.10 22.37
N GLN A 2 -12.16 -1.34 21.67
CA GLN A 2 -12.55 -2.70 21.22
C GLN A 2 -12.88 -2.84 19.72
N ALA A 3 -12.98 -1.73 18.96
CA ALA A 3 -13.42 -1.74 17.56
C ALA A 3 -12.32 -2.14 16.56
N THR A 4 -11.08 -1.71 16.77
CA THR A 4 -9.94 -1.98 15.86
C THR A 4 -9.61 -3.48 15.75
N VAL A 5 -9.81 -4.23 16.84
CA VAL A 5 -9.57 -5.69 16.90
C VAL A 5 -10.68 -6.49 16.20
N SER A 6 -11.92 -5.98 16.12
CA SER A 6 -13.00 -6.66 15.40
C SER A 6 -12.89 -6.46 13.89
N LEU A 7 -12.54 -5.24 13.45
CA LEU A 7 -12.30 -4.89 12.05
C LEU A 7 -11.25 -5.78 11.38
N GLY A 8 -10.09 -5.96 12.03
CA GLY A 8 -9.04 -6.85 11.54
C GLY A 8 -9.43 -8.32 11.54
N LYS A 9 -10.16 -8.78 12.55
CA LYS A 9 -10.68 -10.16 12.57
C LYS A 9 -11.68 -10.40 11.45
N ASP A 10 -12.58 -9.47 11.15
CA ASP A 10 -13.59 -9.65 10.11
C ASP A 10 -12.97 -9.67 8.70
N VAL A 11 -12.00 -8.80 8.42
CA VAL A 11 -11.27 -8.76 7.14
C VAL A 11 -10.42 -10.01 6.99
N ILE A 12 -9.66 -10.39 8.03
CA ILE A 12 -8.83 -11.60 8.01
C ILE A 12 -9.70 -12.85 7.94
N GLN A 13 -10.83 -12.95 8.66
CA GLN A 13 -11.75 -14.09 8.55
C GLN A 13 -12.40 -14.17 7.17
N THR A 14 -12.79 -13.02 6.61
CA THR A 14 -13.32 -12.90 5.24
C THR A 14 -12.30 -13.40 4.23
N ILE A 15 -11.04 -12.95 4.33
CA ILE A 15 -9.97 -13.34 3.43
C ILE A 15 -9.54 -14.80 3.68
N SER A 16 -9.43 -15.25 4.93
CA SER A 16 -9.04 -16.61 5.32
C SER A 16 -10.05 -17.66 4.85
N LYS A 17 -11.34 -17.31 4.79
CA LYS A 17 -12.38 -18.16 4.21
C LYS A 17 -12.11 -18.50 2.72
N PHE A 18 -11.37 -17.66 2.00
CA PHE A 18 -10.97 -17.89 0.60
C PHE A 18 -9.51 -18.32 0.44
N LEU A 19 -8.63 -17.90 1.33
CA LEU A 19 -7.21 -18.29 1.32
C LEU A 19 -6.97 -19.67 1.97
N GLY A 20 -8.01 -20.27 2.56
CA GLY A 20 -7.90 -21.43 3.43
C GLY A 20 -7.40 -21.02 4.82
N ASP A 21 -7.90 -21.68 5.86
CA ASP A 21 -7.32 -21.60 7.21
C ASP A 21 -5.86 -22.12 7.14
N GLY A 22 -4.93 -21.22 6.85
CA GLY A 22 -3.59 -21.58 6.41
C GLY A 22 -2.68 -20.37 6.26
N ILE A 23 -2.56 -19.59 7.33
CA ILE A 23 -1.38 -18.74 7.53
C ILE A 23 -0.22 -19.74 7.77
N LEU A 24 0.52 -20.06 6.68
CA LEU A 24 1.63 -21.03 6.49
C LEU A 24 1.26 -22.54 6.44
N PRO A 25 1.92 -23.41 5.63
CA PRO A 25 2.76 -23.20 4.45
C PRO A 25 2.12 -23.72 3.13
N LEU A 26 2.66 -23.22 2.01
CA LEU A 26 2.52 -23.78 0.66
C LEU A 26 2.89 -25.27 0.64
N ASN A 27 1.90 -26.15 0.85
CA ASN A 27 1.80 -27.48 0.28
C ASN A 27 0.63 -28.22 0.94
N THR A 28 -0.53 -28.26 0.30
CA THR A 28 -1.32 -29.50 0.22
C THR A 28 -2.44 -29.34 -0.81
N ARG A 29 -2.48 -30.32 -1.72
CA ARG A 29 -3.62 -30.62 -2.57
C ARG A 29 -4.85 -30.84 -1.68
N ARG A 30 -5.79 -29.91 -1.65
CA ARG A 30 -7.19 -30.21 -1.38
C ARG A 30 -7.99 -29.98 -2.66
N PHE A 31 -8.28 -31.09 -3.32
CA PHE A 31 -9.31 -31.20 -4.34
C PHE A 31 -10.63 -30.66 -3.78
N LEU A 32 -11.07 -29.51 -4.27
CA LEU A 32 -12.47 -29.13 -4.24
C LEU A 32 -13.14 -29.78 -5.46
N SER A 33 -14.25 -30.48 -5.21
CA SER A 33 -15.16 -31.08 -6.20
C SER A 33 -15.53 -30.06 -7.29
N PRO A 34 -15.85 -30.45 -8.54
CA PRO A 34 -16.09 -29.50 -9.63
C PRO A 34 -17.44 -28.80 -9.40
N MET A 35 -17.43 -27.74 -8.60
CA MET A 35 -18.50 -26.75 -8.57
C MET A 35 -18.51 -26.04 -9.92
N GLN A 36 -19.70 -25.73 -10.43
CA GLN A 36 -19.86 -24.77 -11.52
C GLN A 36 -18.93 -23.59 -11.28
N GLU A 37 -18.15 -23.25 -12.30
CA GLU A 37 -17.22 -22.13 -12.24
C GLU A 37 -17.98 -20.88 -11.77
N ASP A 38 -17.52 -20.23 -10.71
CA ASP A 38 -18.22 -19.05 -10.23
C ASP A 38 -18.17 -17.93 -11.28
N LYS A 39 -19.21 -17.10 -11.32
CA LYS A 39 -19.40 -16.06 -12.34
C LYS A 39 -18.20 -15.11 -12.48
N ILE A 40 -17.50 -14.77 -11.38
CA ILE A 40 -16.29 -13.93 -11.46
C ILE A 40 -15.19 -14.68 -12.20
N THR A 41 -14.92 -15.93 -11.83
CA THR A 41 -13.90 -16.75 -12.50
C THR A 41 -14.19 -16.89 -13.98
N GLU A 42 -15.44 -17.15 -14.36
CA GLU A 42 -15.86 -17.21 -15.76
C GLU A 42 -15.61 -15.88 -16.49
N MET A 43 -16.04 -14.75 -15.91
CA MET A 43 -15.83 -13.42 -16.50
C MET A 43 -14.35 -13.10 -16.73
N VAL A 44 -13.49 -13.40 -15.75
CA VAL A 44 -12.05 -13.17 -15.88
C VAL A 44 -11.46 -14.04 -16.99
N LYS A 45 -11.75 -15.35 -17.00
CA LYS A 45 -11.24 -16.26 -18.03
C LYS A 45 -11.69 -15.85 -19.44
N MET A 46 -12.95 -15.42 -19.58
CA MET A 46 -13.51 -14.97 -20.86
C MET A 46 -12.97 -13.62 -21.32
N SER A 47 -12.41 -12.80 -20.42
CA SER A 47 -11.79 -11.52 -20.79
C SER A 47 -10.45 -11.67 -21.52
N LEU A 48 -9.84 -12.87 -21.45
CA LEU A 48 -8.60 -13.22 -22.13
C LEU A 48 -7.49 -12.18 -21.89
N LEU A 49 -7.25 -11.85 -20.61
CA LEU A 49 -6.37 -10.75 -20.18
C LEU A 49 -5.02 -10.74 -20.90
N CYS A 50 -4.37 -11.89 -21.03
CA CYS A 50 -3.04 -12.02 -21.61
C CYS A 50 -3.00 -12.45 -23.08
N ARG A 51 -4.12 -12.32 -23.79
CA ARG A 51 -4.18 -12.65 -25.21
C ARG A 51 -3.17 -11.82 -26.00
N ASP A 52 -2.34 -12.51 -26.76
CA ASP A 52 -1.32 -11.96 -27.66
C ASP A 52 -0.20 -11.18 -26.93
N LEU A 53 0.02 -11.45 -25.64
CA LEU A 53 1.09 -10.83 -24.85
C LEU A 53 2.20 -11.84 -24.55
N GLY A 54 3.41 -11.58 -25.05
CA GLY A 54 4.57 -12.48 -24.91
C GLY A 54 5.02 -12.67 -23.46
N PHE A 55 5.07 -11.59 -22.69
CA PHE A 55 5.52 -11.63 -21.29
C PHE A 55 4.51 -12.31 -20.34
N CYS A 56 3.23 -12.37 -20.72
CA CYS A 56 2.17 -12.98 -19.90
C CYS A 56 1.74 -14.36 -20.45
N GLN A 57 2.62 -15.35 -20.35
CA GLN A 57 2.38 -16.73 -20.80
C GLN A 57 2.59 -17.75 -19.69
N GLY A 58 2.11 -18.98 -19.92
CA GLY A 58 2.31 -20.10 -18.99
C GLY A 58 1.81 -19.81 -17.57
N GLU A 59 2.71 -19.93 -16.59
CA GLU A 59 2.40 -19.69 -15.17
C GLU A 59 2.08 -18.21 -14.88
N LEU A 60 2.64 -17.25 -15.63
CA LEU A 60 2.36 -15.82 -15.43
C LEU A 60 0.95 -15.45 -15.88
N ARG A 61 0.41 -16.14 -16.89
CA ARG A 61 -1.00 -16.03 -17.26
C ARG A 61 -1.92 -16.53 -16.15
N LYS A 62 -1.60 -17.67 -15.54
CA LYS A 62 -2.38 -18.19 -14.41
C LYS A 62 -2.29 -17.24 -13.22
N PHE A 63 -1.10 -16.70 -12.96
CA PHE A 63 -0.87 -15.73 -11.90
C PHE A 63 -1.79 -14.52 -12.03
N ILE A 64 -1.86 -13.89 -13.22
CA ILE A 64 -2.67 -12.69 -13.40
C ILE A 64 -4.17 -13.00 -13.31
N ASP A 65 -4.61 -14.12 -13.88
CA ASP A 65 -6.02 -14.53 -13.83
C ASP A 65 -6.43 -14.75 -12.37
N GLU A 66 -5.60 -15.48 -11.60
CA GLU A 66 -5.83 -15.70 -10.18
C GLU A 66 -5.82 -14.39 -9.38
N PHE A 67 -4.88 -13.48 -9.65
CA PHE A 67 -4.79 -12.19 -8.95
C PHE A 67 -6.06 -11.36 -9.13
N VAL A 68 -6.50 -11.20 -10.37
CA VAL A 68 -7.71 -10.45 -10.74
C VAL A 68 -8.96 -11.11 -10.16
N ILE A 69 -9.05 -12.44 -10.18
CA ILE A 69 -10.14 -13.18 -9.53
C ILE A 69 -10.18 -12.90 -8.04
N MET A 70 -9.03 -12.95 -7.36
CA MET A 70 -8.95 -12.72 -5.92
C MET A 70 -9.34 -11.29 -5.55
N GLN A 71 -8.86 -10.29 -6.28
CA GLN A 71 -9.23 -8.89 -6.08
C GLN A 71 -10.75 -8.70 -6.21
N ALA A 72 -11.35 -9.21 -7.29
CA ALA A 72 -12.79 -9.14 -7.51
C ALA A 72 -13.57 -9.85 -6.41
N LYS A 73 -13.23 -11.10 -6.08
CA LYS A 73 -13.91 -11.86 -5.01
C LYS A 73 -13.79 -11.19 -3.64
N GLY A 74 -12.65 -10.57 -3.34
CA GLY A 74 -12.43 -9.81 -2.11
C GLY A 74 -13.46 -8.67 -1.97
N ILE A 75 -13.63 -7.87 -3.02
CA ILE A 75 -14.62 -6.78 -3.05
C ILE A 75 -16.04 -7.34 -2.95
N GLU A 76 -16.40 -8.32 -3.79
CA GLU A 76 -17.74 -8.91 -3.82
C GLU A 76 -18.14 -9.43 -2.44
N ASN A 77 -17.24 -10.16 -1.77
CA ASN A 77 -17.54 -10.77 -0.50
C ASN A 77 -17.76 -9.73 0.62
N ILE A 78 -16.97 -8.65 0.63
CA ILE A 78 -17.17 -7.56 1.60
C ILE A 78 -18.52 -6.88 1.37
N LEU A 79 -18.84 -6.55 0.12
CA LEU A 79 -20.11 -5.90 -0.22
C LEU A 79 -21.32 -6.79 0.10
N THR A 80 -21.28 -8.06 -0.29
CA THR A 80 -22.35 -9.03 0.00
C THR A 80 -22.51 -9.31 1.50
N THR A 81 -21.44 -9.25 2.28
CA THR A 81 -21.50 -9.50 3.73
C THR A 81 -21.99 -8.28 4.51
N LEU A 82 -21.49 -7.09 4.19
CA LEU A 82 -21.74 -5.87 4.97
C LEU A 82 -22.98 -5.11 4.50
N VAL A 83 -23.30 -5.17 3.21
CA VAL A 83 -24.48 -4.51 2.62
C VAL A 83 -25.33 -5.47 1.78
N PRO A 84 -25.71 -6.66 2.28
CA PRO A 84 -26.42 -7.68 1.50
C PRO A 84 -27.73 -7.19 0.88
N LYS A 85 -28.43 -6.29 1.57
CA LYS A 85 -29.75 -5.78 1.16
C LYS A 85 -29.68 -4.72 0.05
N ILE A 86 -28.50 -4.13 -0.16
CA ILE A 86 -28.28 -3.00 -1.06
C ILE A 86 -27.30 -3.38 -2.19
N PHE A 87 -26.52 -4.45 -1.99
CA PHE A 87 -25.61 -4.98 -3.00
C PHE A 87 -26.36 -5.36 -4.28
N ASN A 88 -26.07 -4.63 -5.35
CA ASN A 88 -26.59 -4.89 -6.68
C ASN A 88 -25.55 -5.66 -7.50
N ARG A 89 -25.83 -6.94 -7.76
CA ARG A 89 -24.91 -7.82 -8.50
C ARG A 89 -24.71 -7.37 -9.95
N ASP A 90 -25.75 -6.87 -10.61
CA ASP A 90 -25.65 -6.46 -12.02
C ASP A 90 -24.73 -5.24 -12.17
N ILE A 91 -24.83 -4.28 -11.25
CA ILE A 91 -23.91 -3.13 -11.17
C ILE A 91 -22.48 -3.60 -10.95
N TYR A 92 -22.28 -4.46 -9.96
CA TYR A 92 -20.96 -5.01 -9.65
C TYR A 92 -20.35 -5.72 -10.87
N ASP A 93 -21.12 -6.55 -11.58
CA ASP A 93 -20.65 -7.27 -12.76
C ASP A 93 -20.37 -6.33 -13.94
N GLN A 94 -21.12 -5.22 -14.08
CA GLN A 94 -20.83 -4.19 -15.08
C GLN A 94 -19.52 -3.47 -14.79
N GLN A 95 -19.30 -3.09 -13.52
CA GLN A 95 -18.03 -2.48 -13.10
C GLN A 95 -16.86 -3.44 -13.29
N LEU A 96 -17.03 -4.73 -12.93
CA LEU A 96 -15.99 -5.73 -13.16
C LEU A 96 -15.63 -5.86 -14.64
N LYS A 97 -16.60 -5.88 -15.55
CA LYS A 97 -16.32 -5.88 -17.01
C LYS A 97 -15.51 -4.67 -17.45
N HIS A 98 -15.83 -3.49 -16.92
CA HIS A 98 -15.08 -2.27 -17.21
C HIS A 98 -13.63 -2.39 -16.73
N ILE A 99 -13.42 -2.82 -15.48
CA ILE A 99 -12.08 -3.04 -14.92
C ILE A 99 -11.30 -4.08 -15.71
N LEU A 100 -11.90 -5.20 -16.11
CA LEU A 100 -11.21 -6.21 -16.94
C LEU A 100 -10.73 -5.63 -18.27
N GLY A 101 -11.48 -4.69 -18.86
CA GLY A 101 -11.03 -3.92 -20.02
C GLY A 101 -9.79 -3.06 -19.72
N GLN A 102 -9.77 -2.39 -18.57
CA GLN A 102 -8.64 -1.58 -18.12
C GLN A 102 -7.41 -2.43 -17.75
N VAL A 103 -7.60 -3.58 -17.11
CA VAL A 103 -6.52 -4.55 -16.81
C VAL A 103 -5.85 -5.01 -18.11
N ARG A 104 -6.65 -5.33 -19.13
CA ARG A 104 -6.09 -5.69 -20.44
C ARG A 104 -5.33 -4.54 -21.09
N PHE A 105 -5.74 -3.30 -20.86
CA PHE A 105 -5.03 -2.12 -21.34
C PHE A 105 -3.69 -1.95 -20.61
N ILE A 106 -3.67 -2.04 -19.27
CA ILE A 106 -2.44 -2.02 -18.45
C ILE A 106 -1.45 -3.07 -18.95
N LEU A 107 -1.90 -4.33 -19.10
CA LEU A 107 -1.04 -5.41 -19.56
C LEU A 107 -0.46 -5.16 -20.96
N LYS A 108 -1.22 -4.52 -21.85
CA LYS A 108 -0.73 -4.14 -23.18
C LYS A 108 0.29 -3.00 -23.10
N GLU A 109 0.04 -1.97 -22.31
CA GLU A 109 0.98 -0.86 -22.14
C GLU A 109 2.30 -1.33 -21.56
N GLU A 110 2.27 -2.15 -20.51
CA GLU A 110 3.48 -2.67 -19.87
C GLU A 110 4.28 -3.58 -20.81
N SER A 111 3.62 -4.31 -21.70
CA SER A 111 4.28 -5.12 -22.74
C SER A 111 5.11 -4.31 -23.74
N LEU A 112 4.84 -3.01 -23.85
CA LEU A 112 5.52 -2.08 -24.73
C LEU A 112 6.58 -1.25 -24.00
N SER A 113 6.74 -1.44 -22.69
CA SER A 113 7.70 -0.67 -21.90
C SER A 113 9.13 -1.21 -22.08
N ASP A 114 10.11 -0.31 -22.07
CA ASP A 114 11.55 -0.66 -22.10
C ASP A 114 12.09 -1.04 -20.71
N LYS A 115 11.21 -1.30 -19.74
CA LYS A 115 11.57 -1.66 -18.38
C LYS A 115 12.05 -3.10 -18.32
N ASP A 116 12.82 -3.43 -17.28
CA ASP A 116 13.12 -4.83 -17.01
C ASP A 116 11.85 -5.59 -16.57
N GLU A 117 11.90 -6.93 -16.69
CA GLU A 117 10.76 -7.80 -16.38
C GLU A 117 10.24 -7.62 -14.96
N ILE A 118 11.13 -7.33 -13.99
CA ILE A 118 10.76 -7.12 -12.60
C ILE A 118 9.88 -5.88 -12.48
N ASN A 119 10.33 -4.75 -13.03
CA ASN A 119 9.58 -3.50 -12.96
C ASN A 119 8.25 -3.59 -13.70
N ILE A 120 8.22 -4.27 -14.87
CA ILE A 120 6.98 -4.53 -15.62
C ILE A 120 5.92 -5.20 -14.73
N TRP A 121 6.31 -6.28 -14.03
CA TRP A 121 5.35 -7.04 -13.24
C TRP A 121 4.95 -6.34 -11.95
N PHE A 122 5.87 -5.65 -11.28
CA PHE A 122 5.55 -4.86 -10.09
C PHE A 122 4.60 -3.72 -10.40
N ASP A 123 4.87 -2.96 -11.47
CA ASP A 123 3.97 -1.91 -11.93
C ASP A 123 2.61 -2.47 -12.37
N THR A 124 2.60 -3.61 -13.08
CA THR A 124 1.35 -4.28 -13.48
C THR A 124 0.48 -4.60 -12.27
N VAL A 125 1.04 -5.24 -11.24
CA VAL A 125 0.29 -5.62 -10.03
C VAL A 125 -0.26 -4.37 -9.34
N LYS A 126 0.57 -3.34 -9.14
CA LYS A 126 0.19 -2.08 -8.49
C LYS A 126 -0.90 -1.32 -9.24
N LYS A 127 -0.80 -1.21 -10.56
CA LYS A 127 -1.80 -0.54 -11.40
C LYS A 127 -3.14 -1.29 -11.39
N ILE A 128 -3.11 -2.62 -11.45
CA ILE A 128 -4.31 -3.44 -11.36
C ILE A 128 -4.97 -3.26 -9.99
N SER A 129 -4.20 -3.31 -8.90
CA SER A 129 -4.71 -3.02 -7.55
C SER A 129 -5.37 -1.64 -7.49
N ALA A 130 -4.74 -0.61 -8.04
CA ALA A 130 -5.30 0.75 -8.10
C ALA A 130 -6.68 0.78 -8.78
N LYS A 131 -6.85 0.04 -9.89
CA LYS A 131 -8.16 -0.08 -10.58
C LYS A 131 -9.20 -0.82 -9.74
N PHE A 132 -8.79 -1.83 -8.97
CA PHE A 132 -9.71 -2.50 -8.06
C PHE A 132 -10.09 -1.64 -6.84
N GLN A 133 -9.20 -0.77 -6.34
CA GLN A 133 -9.58 0.24 -5.35
C GLN A 133 -10.57 1.26 -5.92
N GLU A 134 -10.36 1.70 -7.17
CA GLU A 134 -11.29 2.59 -7.87
C GLU A 134 -12.67 1.94 -8.03
N MET A 135 -12.71 0.66 -8.43
CA MET A 135 -13.94 -0.12 -8.52
C MET A 135 -14.66 -0.22 -7.18
N ALA A 136 -13.94 -0.53 -6.10
CA ALA A 136 -14.49 -0.62 -4.76
C ALA A 136 -15.17 0.69 -4.34
N LEU A 137 -14.51 1.82 -4.62
CA LEU A 137 -15.03 3.17 -4.38
C LEU A 137 -16.25 3.51 -5.24
N GLN A 138 -16.23 3.15 -6.51
CA GLN A 138 -17.37 3.36 -7.40
C GLN A 138 -18.59 2.56 -6.91
N CYS A 139 -18.40 1.31 -6.51
CA CYS A 139 -19.45 0.51 -5.87
C CYS A 139 -19.98 1.17 -4.60
N LEU A 140 -19.12 1.71 -3.73
CA LEU A 140 -19.55 2.44 -2.53
C LEU A 140 -20.33 3.72 -2.83
N SER A 141 -19.86 4.54 -3.77
CA SER A 141 -20.50 5.82 -4.13
C SER A 141 -21.93 5.64 -4.65
N GLN A 142 -22.21 4.49 -5.26
CA GLN A 142 -23.56 4.16 -5.73
C GLN A 142 -24.46 3.67 -4.58
N LEU A 143 -23.86 3.18 -3.48
CA LEU A 143 -24.54 2.77 -2.26
C LEU A 143 -24.76 3.94 -1.28
N SER A 144 -23.87 4.93 -1.24
CA SER A 144 -23.95 6.09 -0.34
C SER A 144 -25.12 7.02 -0.65
N ASN A 145 -25.65 7.00 -1.88
CA ASN A 145 -26.93 7.61 -2.23
C ASN A 145 -28.13 7.02 -1.46
N ILE A 146 -27.93 5.91 -0.73
CA ILE A 146 -28.98 5.13 -0.05
C ILE A 146 -28.78 5.14 1.49
N VAL A 147 -27.56 5.27 2.02
CA VAL A 147 -27.29 5.27 3.49
C VAL A 147 -26.09 6.15 3.86
N TYR A 148 -26.27 7.07 4.82
CA TYR A 148 -25.30 8.12 5.19
C TYR A 148 -24.15 7.66 6.12
N ASP A 149 -24.34 6.60 6.92
CA ASP A 149 -23.39 6.18 7.99
C ASP A 149 -22.54 4.94 7.66
N ILE A 150 -22.74 4.33 6.48
CA ILE A 150 -22.12 3.03 6.12
C ILE A 150 -20.72 3.19 5.47
N ASP A 151 -20.31 4.41 5.12
CA ASP A 151 -19.23 4.63 4.15
C ASP A 151 -17.82 4.34 4.70
N LYS A 152 -17.47 4.86 5.89
CA LYS A 152 -16.09 4.80 6.42
C LYS A 152 -15.65 3.35 6.69
N THR A 153 -16.39 2.59 7.49
CA THR A 153 -16.02 1.21 7.88
C THR A 153 -15.92 0.26 6.68
N ILE A 154 -16.83 0.36 5.70
CA ILE A 154 -16.77 -0.50 4.50
C ILE A 154 -15.62 -0.09 3.59
N TYR A 155 -15.41 1.22 3.42
CA TYR A 155 -14.26 1.75 2.69
C TYR A 155 -12.93 1.21 3.23
N GLN A 156 -12.74 1.29 4.55
CA GLN A 156 -11.55 0.76 5.21
C GLN A 156 -11.38 -0.75 4.95
N LYS A 157 -12.47 -1.54 5.08
CA LYS A 157 -12.42 -3.00 4.83
C LYS A 157 -12.09 -3.34 3.37
N LEU A 158 -12.64 -2.59 2.41
CA LEU A 158 -12.39 -2.81 0.98
C LEU A 158 -10.93 -2.50 0.61
N LEU A 159 -10.41 -1.37 1.07
CA LEU A 159 -9.00 -1.01 0.84
C LEU A 159 -8.04 -2.00 1.50
N LEU A 160 -8.27 -2.37 2.77
CA LEU A 160 -7.44 -3.37 3.45
C LEU A 160 -7.42 -4.71 2.72
N ALA A 161 -8.56 -5.15 2.18
CA ALA A 161 -8.59 -6.39 1.42
C ALA A 161 -7.77 -6.31 0.13
N ASN A 162 -7.84 -5.18 -0.57
CA ASN A 162 -7.02 -4.94 -1.76
C ASN A 162 -5.52 -4.96 -1.44
N VAL A 163 -5.10 -4.30 -0.36
CA VAL A 163 -3.72 -4.29 0.15
C VAL A 163 -3.23 -5.70 0.50
N ILE A 164 -4.02 -6.46 1.26
CA ILE A 164 -3.65 -7.83 1.65
C ILE A 164 -3.49 -8.74 0.43
N ILE A 165 -4.39 -8.61 -0.56
CA ILE A 165 -4.32 -9.40 -1.79
C ILE A 165 -3.10 -8.97 -2.62
N GLU A 166 -2.83 -7.67 -2.76
CA GLU A 166 -1.62 -7.17 -3.45
C GLU A 166 -0.35 -7.74 -2.83
N MET A 167 -0.14 -7.53 -1.53
CA MET A 167 1.08 -7.99 -0.85
C MET A 167 1.29 -9.50 -1.02
N LYS A 168 0.21 -10.29 -0.90
CA LYS A 168 0.27 -11.74 -1.10
C LYS A 168 0.69 -12.11 -2.52
N TYR A 169 0.21 -11.38 -3.53
CA TYR A 169 0.54 -11.68 -4.92
C TYR A 169 1.91 -11.15 -5.32
N LEU A 170 2.40 -10.05 -4.74
CA LEU A 170 3.80 -9.64 -4.88
C LEU A 170 4.76 -10.67 -4.27
N LEU A 171 4.44 -11.21 -3.09
CA LEU A 171 5.18 -12.34 -2.51
C LEU A 171 5.14 -13.58 -3.40
N LYS A 172 3.95 -13.93 -3.92
CA LYS A 172 3.78 -15.09 -4.80
C LYS A 172 4.60 -14.96 -6.08
N LEU A 173 4.60 -13.76 -6.67
CA LEU A 173 5.39 -13.43 -7.86
C LEU A 173 6.89 -13.65 -7.60
N CYS A 174 7.38 -13.25 -6.44
CA CYS A 174 8.77 -13.49 -6.05
C CYS A 174 9.04 -14.99 -5.77
N ALA A 175 8.26 -15.64 -4.90
CA ALA A 175 8.53 -16.99 -4.42
C ALA A 175 8.29 -18.09 -5.47
N ILE A 176 7.33 -17.89 -6.39
CA ILE A 176 6.95 -18.90 -7.39
C ILE A 176 7.54 -18.57 -8.77
N ASN A 177 7.53 -17.29 -9.15
CA ASN A 177 7.97 -16.87 -10.49
C ASN A 177 9.41 -16.32 -10.50
N ASN A 178 10.09 -16.23 -9.36
CA ASN A 178 11.45 -15.66 -9.22
C ASN A 178 11.54 -14.19 -9.69
N ILE A 179 10.42 -13.47 -9.66
CA ILE A 179 10.33 -12.05 -10.02
C ILE A 179 10.19 -11.27 -8.72
N CYS A 180 11.32 -10.85 -8.16
CA CYS A 180 11.42 -10.24 -6.84
C CYS A 180 11.87 -8.79 -6.93
N VAL A 181 11.41 -7.93 -6.02
CA VAL A 181 11.99 -6.60 -5.81
C VAL A 181 13.46 -6.78 -5.48
N LYS A 182 14.33 -6.09 -6.22
CA LYS A 182 15.77 -6.06 -5.95
C LYS A 182 16.22 -4.75 -5.30
N SER A 183 15.37 -3.72 -5.36
CA SER A 183 15.66 -2.35 -4.95
C SER A 183 14.54 -1.85 -4.03
N TYR A 184 14.83 -1.72 -2.75
CA TYR A 184 13.93 -1.19 -1.71
C TYR A 184 14.60 -0.01 -1.00
N GLU A 185 15.06 0.94 -1.82
CA GLU A 185 15.87 2.11 -1.44
C GLU A 185 15.16 3.02 -0.44
N CYS A 186 13.83 3.18 -0.57
CA CYS A 186 13.06 4.01 0.36
C CYS A 186 12.97 3.33 1.72
N SER A 187 12.63 2.04 1.73
CA SER A 187 12.55 1.24 2.96
C SER A 187 13.89 1.16 3.69
N THR A 188 14.98 0.89 2.98
CA THR A 188 16.33 0.80 3.56
C THR A 188 16.82 2.15 4.09
N SER A 189 16.65 3.23 3.32
CA SER A 189 17.08 4.57 3.73
C SER A 189 16.28 5.08 4.93
N LEU A 190 14.97 4.83 4.95
CA LEU A 190 14.12 5.18 6.08
C LEU A 190 14.50 4.36 7.32
N ASN A 191 14.75 3.06 7.19
CA ASN A 191 15.21 2.24 8.32
C ASN A 191 16.53 2.77 8.89
N SER A 192 17.52 3.04 8.03
CA SER A 192 18.82 3.57 8.46
C SER A 192 18.68 4.91 9.18
N LEU A 193 17.82 5.81 8.70
CA LEU A 193 17.56 7.09 9.35
C LEU A 193 16.92 6.90 10.73
N LEU A 194 15.89 6.04 10.82
CA LEU A 194 15.16 5.78 12.04
C LEU A 194 16.03 5.09 13.10
N GLU A 195 16.86 4.12 12.72
CA GLU A 195 17.83 3.45 13.61
C GLU A 195 18.75 4.45 14.33
N HIS A 196 19.17 5.51 13.63
CA HIS A 196 19.97 6.55 14.25
C HIS A 196 19.12 7.46 15.14
N LEU A 197 17.95 7.92 14.67
CA LEU A 197 17.08 8.82 15.45
C LEU A 197 16.67 8.21 16.80
N ILE A 198 16.41 6.91 16.86
CA ILE A 198 16.01 6.24 18.11
C ILE A 198 17.14 6.11 19.13
N THR A 199 18.41 6.29 18.72
CA THR A 199 19.56 6.29 19.64
C THR A 199 19.93 7.69 20.13
N MET A 200 19.34 8.73 19.55
CA MET A 200 19.58 10.12 19.94
C MET A 200 18.74 10.54 21.14
N LYS A 201 19.10 11.66 21.77
CA LYS A 201 18.24 12.30 22.76
C LYS A 201 16.93 12.74 22.11
N ASP A 202 15.83 12.63 22.86
CA ASP A 202 14.49 13.00 22.41
C ASP A 202 14.44 14.45 21.88
N GLU A 203 15.18 15.39 22.48
CA GLU A 203 15.27 16.78 21.98
C GLU A 203 15.80 16.87 20.54
N LYS A 204 16.78 16.04 20.18
CA LYS A 204 17.36 16.00 18.83
C LYS A 204 16.42 15.30 17.85
N ALA A 205 15.70 14.26 18.29
CA ALA A 205 14.65 13.63 17.49
C ALA A 205 13.48 14.59 17.22
N ARG A 206 13.05 15.37 18.21
CA ARG A 206 12.06 16.44 18.04
C ARG A 206 12.50 17.51 17.07
N LEU A 207 13.76 17.92 17.16
CA LEU A 207 14.32 18.92 16.24
C LEU A 207 14.27 18.43 14.78
N PHE A 208 14.56 17.14 14.54
CA PHE A 208 14.37 16.52 13.24
C PHE A 208 12.91 16.60 12.78
N ILE A 209 11.96 16.20 13.62
CA ILE A 209 10.53 16.23 13.29
C ILE A 209 10.03 17.65 13.04
N LYS A 210 10.53 18.64 13.78
CA LYS A 210 10.25 20.05 13.54
C LYS A 210 10.66 20.48 12.13
N TYR A 211 11.85 20.09 11.66
CA TYR A 211 12.27 20.42 10.30
C TYR A 211 11.43 19.71 9.24
N VAL A 212 11.06 18.44 9.46
CA VAL A 212 10.16 17.68 8.57
C VAL A 212 8.80 18.36 8.49
N TYR A 213 8.20 18.69 9.64
CA TYR A 213 6.94 19.41 9.75
C TYR A 213 6.96 20.70 8.94
N GLU A 214 7.95 21.58 9.17
CA GLU A 214 8.07 22.87 8.49
C GLU A 214 8.28 22.75 6.97
N ALA A 215 8.94 21.70 6.50
CA ALA A 215 9.19 21.46 5.09
C ALA A 215 8.00 20.80 4.39
N LEU A 216 7.29 19.89 5.05
CA LEU A 216 6.18 19.13 4.48
C LEU A 216 5.03 20.02 3.99
N TYR A 217 4.68 21.08 4.73
CA TYR A 217 3.62 22.03 4.33
C TYR A 217 3.84 22.67 2.95
N LYS A 218 5.08 22.66 2.47
CA LYS A 218 5.45 23.26 1.18
C LYS A 218 5.41 22.23 0.04
N THR A 219 5.08 20.98 0.33
CA THR A 219 5.04 19.91 -0.67
C THR A 219 3.70 19.86 -1.39
N HIS A 220 3.73 19.47 -2.65
CA HIS A 220 2.50 19.24 -3.43
C HIS A 220 1.65 18.10 -2.82
N PHE A 221 2.31 17.07 -2.29
CA PHE A 221 1.65 15.98 -1.59
C PHE A 221 0.74 16.49 -0.47
N PHE A 222 1.25 17.32 0.44
CA PHE A 222 0.45 17.88 1.52
C PHE A 222 -0.74 18.69 1.00
N SER A 223 -0.55 19.48 -0.06
CA SER A 223 -1.64 20.25 -0.68
C SER A 223 -2.70 19.41 -1.40
N SER A 224 -2.41 18.14 -1.69
CA SER A 224 -3.33 17.21 -2.35
C SER A 224 -4.16 16.38 -1.37
N LEU A 225 -3.81 16.40 -0.09
CA LEU A 225 -4.57 15.74 0.96
C LEU A 225 -5.92 16.45 1.16
N THR A 226 -6.92 15.71 1.64
CA THR A 226 -8.19 16.32 2.08
C THR A 226 -7.93 17.20 3.31
N GLU A 227 -8.81 18.18 3.56
CA GLU A 227 -8.70 19.06 4.73
C GLU A 227 -8.57 18.27 6.05
N THR A 228 -9.39 17.23 6.22
CA THR A 228 -9.36 16.36 7.39
C THR A 228 -8.02 15.64 7.53
N THR A 229 -7.54 14.99 6.46
CA THR A 229 -6.28 14.23 6.51
C THR A 229 -5.08 15.15 6.68
N ALA A 230 -5.08 16.33 6.05
CA ALA A 230 -4.06 17.35 6.23
C ALA A 230 -4.02 17.85 7.69
N HIS A 231 -5.18 18.06 8.31
CA HIS A 231 -5.31 18.47 9.70
C HIS A 231 -4.77 17.42 10.67
N GLU A 232 -5.15 16.15 10.49
CA GLU A 232 -4.65 15.03 11.32
C GLU A 232 -3.12 14.91 11.23
N PHE A 233 -2.57 14.96 10.02
CA PHE A 233 -1.12 14.91 9.80
C PHE A 233 -0.41 16.08 10.47
N GLN A 234 -1.01 17.27 10.39
CA GLN A 234 -0.54 18.48 11.06
C GLN A 234 -0.52 18.31 12.57
N VAL A 235 -1.59 17.80 13.18
CA VAL A 235 -1.69 17.60 14.63
C VAL A 235 -0.60 16.65 15.13
N ILE A 236 -0.46 15.46 14.51
CA ILE A 236 0.55 14.47 14.92
C ILE A 236 1.96 15.08 14.88
N LEU A 237 2.33 15.68 13.75
CA LEU A 237 3.67 16.22 13.58
C LEU A 237 3.93 17.45 14.46
N ASN A 238 2.90 18.26 14.72
CA ASN A 238 3.00 19.38 15.66
C ASN A 238 3.25 18.88 17.09
N ASP A 239 2.50 17.87 17.53
CA ASP A 239 2.66 17.27 18.86
C ASP A 239 4.05 16.67 19.03
N MET A 240 4.53 15.90 18.04
CA MET A 240 5.89 15.37 18.08
C MET A 240 6.95 16.48 18.06
N ALA A 241 6.77 17.55 17.28
CA ALA A 241 7.74 18.63 17.18
C ALA A 241 7.79 19.57 18.40
N TYR A 242 6.65 19.89 19.02
CA TYR A 242 6.53 21.00 19.97
C TYR A 242 5.94 20.62 21.33
N SER A 243 5.24 19.49 21.48
CA SER A 243 4.64 19.11 22.76
C SER A 243 5.65 18.42 23.68
N SER A 244 5.87 19.00 24.87
CA SER A 244 6.77 18.43 25.88
C SER A 244 6.31 17.07 26.43
N ASN A 245 5.04 16.71 26.23
CA ASN A 245 4.42 15.53 26.83
C ASN A 245 4.36 14.33 25.88
N VAL A 246 4.73 14.48 24.61
CA VAL A 246 4.67 13.42 23.60
C VAL A 246 6.07 12.81 23.40
N PRO A 247 6.35 11.55 23.79
CA PRO A 247 7.68 10.96 23.67
C PRO A 247 8.00 10.64 22.20
N THR A 248 8.64 11.58 21.50
CA THR A 248 8.85 11.51 20.05
C THR A 248 9.78 10.37 19.66
N GLN A 249 10.84 10.16 20.43
CA GLN A 249 11.75 9.03 20.26
C GLN A 249 11.02 7.68 20.37
N GLU A 250 10.07 7.54 21.31
CA GLU A 250 9.32 6.29 21.48
C GLU A 250 8.39 6.03 20.28
N ILE A 251 7.70 7.07 19.78
CA ILE A 251 6.88 6.96 18.57
C ILE A 251 7.74 6.53 17.38
N LEU A 252 8.89 7.17 17.18
CA LEU A 252 9.83 6.81 16.11
C LEU A 252 10.38 5.38 16.27
N SER A 253 10.53 4.89 17.51
CA SER A 253 10.92 3.50 17.77
C SER A 253 9.86 2.50 17.32
N VAL A 254 8.57 2.82 17.49
CA VAL A 254 7.48 1.99 16.97
C VAL A 254 7.53 1.94 15.44
N VAL A 255 7.66 3.11 14.79
CA VAL A 255 7.78 3.19 13.33
C VAL A 255 8.99 2.39 12.84
N GLN A 256 10.15 2.56 13.49
CA GLN A 256 11.38 1.85 13.15
C GLN A 256 11.20 0.33 13.19
N LYS A 257 10.51 -0.21 14.20
CA LYS A 257 10.24 -1.65 14.28
C LYS A 257 9.44 -2.15 13.09
N ILE A 258 8.43 -1.40 12.64
CA ILE A 258 7.59 -1.77 11.50
C ILE A 258 8.39 -1.69 10.20
N VAL A 259 9.17 -0.63 9.99
CA VAL A 259 10.04 -0.47 8.80
C VAL A 259 11.14 -1.54 8.79
N GLY A 260 11.77 -1.84 9.92
CA GLY A 260 12.76 -2.90 10.05
C GLY A 260 12.16 -4.29 9.77
N ALA A 261 10.94 -4.55 10.23
CA ALA A 261 10.21 -5.77 9.89
C ALA A 261 9.94 -5.88 8.38
N ARG A 262 9.60 -4.76 7.71
CA ARG A 262 9.48 -4.73 6.24
C ARG A 262 10.79 -5.09 5.55
N VAL A 263 11.90 -4.47 5.95
CA VAL A 263 13.21 -4.73 5.32
C VAL A 263 13.57 -6.21 5.44
N LYS A 264 13.32 -6.83 6.60
CA LYS A 264 13.47 -8.28 6.80
C LYS A 264 12.51 -9.09 5.93
N PHE A 265 11.22 -8.74 5.92
CA PHE A 265 10.20 -9.40 5.11
C PHE A 265 10.57 -9.44 3.62
N VAL A 266 11.03 -8.33 3.06
CA VAL A 266 11.46 -8.24 1.65
C VAL A 266 12.74 -9.05 1.40
N THR A 267 13.64 -9.12 2.38
CA THR A 267 14.92 -9.84 2.25
C THR A 267 14.75 -11.35 2.41
N ASP A 268 13.97 -11.77 3.40
CA ASP A 268 13.84 -13.16 3.84
C ASP A 268 12.63 -13.87 3.22
N ASN A 269 11.72 -13.14 2.55
CA ASN A 269 10.45 -13.64 2.00
C ASN A 269 9.59 -14.40 3.03
N THR A 270 9.64 -13.99 4.30
CA THR A 270 8.91 -14.65 5.39
C THR A 270 7.59 -13.93 5.67
N ASP A 271 6.49 -14.66 5.64
CA ASP A 271 5.16 -14.15 5.98
C ASP A 271 5.05 -13.96 7.50
N GLU A 272 5.26 -12.74 7.99
CA GLU A 272 5.02 -12.39 9.39
C GLU A 272 3.56 -11.94 9.58
N LYS A 273 2.94 -12.36 10.69
CA LYS A 273 1.61 -11.85 11.09
C LYS A 273 1.73 -10.40 11.55
N LEU A 274 1.46 -9.48 10.63
CA LEU A 274 1.46 -8.04 10.88
C LEU A 274 0.08 -7.54 11.33
N SER A 275 0.06 -6.46 12.12
CA SER A 275 -1.15 -5.70 12.38
C SER A 275 -1.60 -4.95 11.12
N LEU A 276 -2.86 -4.50 11.05
CA LEU A 276 -3.40 -3.88 9.83
C LEU A 276 -2.72 -2.54 9.48
N ASP A 277 -2.42 -1.73 10.48
CA ASP A 277 -1.61 -0.51 10.36
C ASP A 277 -0.20 -0.82 9.87
N SER A 278 0.41 -1.91 10.35
CA SER A 278 1.71 -2.37 9.86
C SER A 278 1.64 -2.82 8.39
N LEU A 279 0.57 -3.53 8.00
CA LEU A 279 0.35 -3.95 6.60
C LEU A 279 0.20 -2.74 5.67
N LEU A 280 -0.56 -1.72 6.08
CA LEU A 280 -0.69 -0.48 5.32
C LEU A 280 0.64 0.24 5.18
N LEU A 281 1.42 0.36 6.26
CA LEU A 281 2.75 0.96 6.18
C LEU A 281 3.67 0.16 5.25
N HIS A 282 3.58 -1.18 5.28
CA HIS A 282 4.34 -2.04 4.37
C HIS A 282 3.99 -1.79 2.91
N GLU A 283 2.71 -1.64 2.61
CA GLU A 283 2.22 -1.36 1.27
C GLU A 283 2.59 0.04 0.78
N ILE A 284 2.42 1.06 1.62
CA ILE A 284 2.86 2.44 1.34
C ILE A 284 4.35 2.47 0.99
N LEU A 285 5.20 1.77 1.76
CA LEU A 285 6.62 1.68 1.49
C LEU A 285 6.92 0.85 0.22
N SER A 286 6.10 -0.16 -0.08
CA SER A 286 6.17 -0.93 -1.34
C SER A 286 5.88 -0.06 -2.56
N ASP A 287 4.86 0.81 -2.49
CA ASP A 287 4.55 1.80 -3.51
C ASP A 287 5.67 2.81 -3.69
N LEU A 288 6.22 3.33 -2.59
CA LEU A 288 7.35 4.25 -2.65
C LEU A 288 8.59 3.57 -3.26
N ASP A 289 8.96 2.36 -2.81
CA ASP A 289 10.07 1.61 -3.37
C ASP A 289 9.90 1.38 -4.89
N ASN A 290 8.68 1.14 -5.36
CA ASN A 290 8.39 1.02 -6.79
C ASN A 290 8.65 2.33 -7.56
N ILE A 291 8.29 3.49 -7.00
CA ILE A 291 8.56 4.81 -7.61
C ILE A 291 10.07 5.10 -7.70
N TYR A 292 10.85 4.59 -6.75
CA TYR A 292 12.31 4.73 -6.73
C TYR A 292 13.05 3.56 -7.38
N CYS A 293 12.33 2.55 -7.90
CA CYS A 293 12.97 1.38 -8.48
C CYS A 293 13.79 1.78 -9.72
N GLY A 294 15.03 1.28 -9.79
CA GLY A 294 15.97 1.62 -10.87
C GLY A 294 16.72 2.94 -10.69
N LYS A 295 16.44 3.74 -9.65
CA LYS A 295 17.26 4.89 -9.28
C LYS A 295 18.42 4.41 -8.40
N SER A 296 19.65 4.71 -8.80
CA SER A 296 20.82 4.36 -7.99
C SER A 296 20.97 5.34 -6.82
N ASN A 297 20.89 4.83 -5.58
CA ASN A 297 21.13 5.56 -4.34
C ASN A 297 20.40 6.92 -4.23
N PRO A 298 19.06 6.97 -4.41
CA PRO A 298 18.31 8.23 -4.50
C PRO A 298 18.38 9.09 -3.22
N PHE A 299 18.75 8.51 -2.08
CA PHE A 299 18.80 9.21 -0.79
C PHE A 299 20.22 9.46 -0.26
N ALA A 300 21.27 9.10 -1.01
CA ALA A 300 22.65 9.14 -0.51
C ALA A 300 23.13 10.54 -0.10
N GLU A 301 22.79 11.56 -0.87
CA GLU A 301 23.16 12.94 -0.55
C GLU A 301 22.55 13.38 0.79
N PHE A 302 21.24 13.17 0.94
CA PHE A 302 20.54 13.49 2.18
C PHE A 302 21.10 12.70 3.37
N LEU A 303 21.30 11.39 3.23
CA LEU A 303 21.84 10.55 4.31
C LEU A 303 23.24 11.01 4.74
N ASN A 304 24.10 11.40 3.79
CA ASN A 304 25.41 11.95 4.12
C ASN A 304 25.30 13.23 4.97
N GLN A 305 24.42 14.16 4.59
CA GLN A 305 24.19 15.39 5.37
C GLN A 305 23.57 15.11 6.74
N PHE A 306 22.65 14.14 6.81
CA PHE A 306 22.08 13.66 8.06
C PHE A 306 23.18 13.12 9.00
N PHE A 307 24.07 12.25 8.53
CA PHE A 307 25.16 11.72 9.35
C PHE A 307 26.14 12.81 9.83
N ILE A 308 26.45 13.81 8.99
CA ILE A 308 27.24 14.97 9.40
C ILE A 308 26.55 15.74 10.53
N TRP A 309 25.24 15.97 10.42
CA TRP A 309 24.44 16.65 11.44
C TRP A 309 24.34 15.85 12.75
N ILE A 310 24.36 14.52 12.68
CA ILE A 310 24.37 13.69 13.90
C ILE A 310 25.66 13.92 14.70
N VAL A 311 26.80 13.94 14.03
CA VAL A 311 28.13 13.99 14.65
C VAL A 311 28.50 15.40 15.12
N ARG A 312 27.96 16.44 14.48
CA ARG A 312 28.26 17.84 14.85
C ARG A 312 27.24 18.35 15.87
N ASP A 313 27.73 18.80 17.02
CA ASP A 313 26.92 19.56 17.98
C ASP A 313 26.64 20.97 17.43
N GLY A 314 25.48 21.15 16.79
CA GLY A 314 25.00 22.43 16.26
C GLY A 314 23.93 22.28 15.15
N ASP A 315 23.17 23.34 14.88
CA ASP A 315 22.19 23.38 13.77
C ASP A 315 22.91 23.57 12.43
N PHE A 316 23.48 22.48 11.91
CA PHE A 316 24.17 22.45 10.63
C PHE A 316 23.19 22.22 9.49
N GLY A 317 22.36 23.22 9.16
CA GLY A 317 21.65 23.31 7.88
C GLY A 317 20.75 22.13 7.50
N LEU A 318 20.46 21.18 8.40
CA LEU A 318 19.70 19.97 8.09
C LEU A 318 18.31 20.31 7.57
N SER A 319 17.69 21.38 8.08
CA SER A 319 16.43 21.92 7.58
C SER A 319 16.43 22.18 6.07
N LYS A 320 17.56 22.65 5.51
CA LYS A 320 17.70 22.87 4.07
C LYS A 320 17.64 21.53 3.31
N HIS A 321 18.42 20.55 3.77
CA HIS A 321 18.49 19.24 3.12
C HIS A 321 17.20 18.42 3.26
N ILE A 322 16.48 18.56 4.38
CA ILE A 322 15.13 17.99 4.55
C ILE A 322 14.17 18.62 3.53
N ARG A 323 14.23 19.94 3.34
CA ARG A 323 13.38 20.63 2.38
C ARG A 323 13.69 20.22 0.94
N GLU A 324 14.96 20.10 0.60
CA GLU A 324 15.42 19.62 -0.71
C GLU A 324 14.88 18.21 -0.97
N LEU A 325 15.10 17.28 -0.04
CA LEU A 325 14.60 15.91 -0.14
C LEU A 325 13.07 15.86 -0.31
N LEU A 326 12.31 16.56 0.52
CA LEU A 326 10.84 16.55 0.43
C LEU A 326 10.33 17.20 -0.85
N THR A 327 11.05 18.16 -1.42
CA THR A 327 10.74 18.75 -2.72
C THR A 327 10.98 17.76 -3.85
N GLU A 328 12.08 17.02 -3.79
CA GLU A 328 12.41 15.96 -4.75
C GLU A 328 11.40 14.81 -4.69
N ILE A 329 11.07 14.34 -3.48
CA ILE A 329 10.00 13.34 -3.28
C ILE A 329 8.69 13.85 -3.88
N GLY A 330 8.32 15.11 -3.62
CA GLY A 330 7.12 15.71 -4.19
C GLY A 330 7.12 15.71 -5.72
N LYS A 331 8.26 16.02 -6.35
CA LYS A 331 8.41 16.01 -7.81
C LYS A 331 8.28 14.59 -8.38
N ASP A 332 8.90 13.60 -7.74
CA ASP A 332 8.83 12.20 -8.16
C ASP A 332 7.41 11.64 -8.05
N LEU A 333 6.69 11.98 -6.97
CA LEU A 333 5.27 11.66 -6.81
C LEU A 333 4.42 12.30 -7.92
N SER A 334 4.68 13.56 -8.29
CA SER A 334 3.95 14.22 -9.39
C SER A 334 4.22 13.63 -10.78
N ASN A 335 5.37 12.98 -10.98
CA ASN A 335 5.69 12.30 -12.24
C ASN A 335 5.15 10.87 -12.31
N THR A 336 4.64 10.34 -11.19
CA THR A 336 4.07 8.99 -11.11
C THR A 336 2.71 8.96 -11.82
N PRO A 337 2.33 7.86 -12.50
CA PRO A 337 1.00 7.72 -13.08
C PRO A 337 -0.10 8.06 -12.07
N LYS A 338 -1.06 8.88 -12.49
CA LYS A 338 -2.12 9.40 -11.60
C LYS A 338 -2.81 8.31 -10.77
N GLU A 339 -3.07 7.16 -11.38
CA GLU A 339 -3.72 6.03 -10.70
C GLU A 339 -2.91 5.45 -9.53
N LEU A 340 -1.58 5.44 -9.62
CA LEU A 340 -0.69 5.00 -8.54
C LEU A 340 -0.56 6.10 -7.48
N PHE A 341 -0.53 7.37 -7.88
CA PHE A 341 -0.58 8.48 -6.94
C PHE A 341 -1.88 8.45 -6.11
N ASP A 342 -3.03 8.31 -6.77
CA ASP A 342 -4.33 8.24 -6.12
C ASP A 342 -4.45 7.00 -5.21
N LYS A 343 -3.84 5.86 -5.60
CA LYS A 343 -3.73 4.65 -4.74
C LYS A 343 -2.97 4.97 -3.45
N LEU A 344 -1.75 5.49 -3.58
CA LEU A 344 -0.89 5.84 -2.46
C LEU A 344 -1.59 6.84 -1.51
N SER A 345 -2.23 7.88 -2.06
CA SER A 345 -2.96 8.86 -1.25
C SER A 345 -4.11 8.23 -0.45
N ARG A 346 -4.85 7.26 -1.03
CA ARG A 346 -5.93 6.54 -0.33
C ARG A 346 -5.39 5.67 0.79
N GLU A 347 -4.28 4.99 0.56
CA GLU A 347 -3.63 4.12 1.55
C GLU A 347 -3.03 4.92 2.71
N VAL A 348 -2.36 6.05 2.41
CA VAL A 348 -1.87 6.97 3.45
C VAL A 348 -3.04 7.54 4.26
N ARG A 349 -4.13 7.95 3.60
CA ARG A 349 -5.33 8.42 4.30
C ARG A 349 -5.87 7.34 5.24
N LEU A 350 -6.03 6.11 4.75
CA LEU A 350 -6.52 5.00 5.55
C LEU A 350 -5.60 4.70 6.76
N PHE A 351 -4.28 4.72 6.54
CA PHE A 351 -3.30 4.54 7.60
C PHE A 351 -3.47 5.60 8.70
N LEU A 352 -3.67 6.86 8.31
CA LEU A 352 -3.87 7.96 9.26
C LEU A 352 -5.19 7.83 10.01
N GLU A 353 -6.29 7.55 9.31
CA GLU A 353 -7.59 7.32 9.95
C GLU A 353 -7.50 6.20 11.00
N MET A 354 -6.81 5.10 10.70
CA MET A 354 -6.64 3.98 11.63
C MET A 354 -5.71 4.29 12.82
N THR A 355 -4.81 5.25 12.68
CA THR A 355 -3.78 5.58 13.68
C THR A 355 -4.19 6.75 14.58
N VAL A 356 -4.94 7.71 14.04
CA VAL A 356 -5.29 8.98 14.72
C VAL A 356 -6.69 8.94 15.33
N ASP A 357 -7.65 8.25 14.69
CA ASP A 357 -9.04 8.27 15.11
C ASP A 357 -9.68 6.86 15.05
N PRO A 358 -9.41 6.01 16.07
CA PRO A 358 -9.93 4.64 16.11
C PRO A 358 -11.42 4.53 16.50
N GLU A 359 -12.13 5.66 16.66
CA GLU A 359 -13.54 5.72 17.09
C GLU A 359 -14.54 5.81 15.94
#